data_AF-A0A7Y5KYQ1-F1
#
_entry.id   AF-A0A7Y5KYQ1-F1
#
_cell.length_a   1.000
_cell.length_b   1.000
_cell.length_c   1.000
_cell.angle_alpha   90.00
_cell.angle_beta   90.00
_cell.angle_gamma   90.00
#
_symmetry.space_group_name_H-M   'P 1'
#
loop_
_entity.id
_entity.type
_entity.pdbx_description
1 polymer ?
#
loop_
_entity_poly.entity_id
_entity_poly.type
_entity_poly.pdbx_seq_one_letter_code
_entity_poly.pdbx_strand_id
1 'polypeptide(L)'
;MMGLAILAVGAVGIVSLQRFAVMGTMTSRHITNVTNATASMLERMSAEAVLWTDNSTSLSAATMPTLGPALANQGQWQRPTIRGFLIDGSPIDADAAADNDPVAYCSHVRAVFLGNPSATGPTQATAARVEVRSFYAKTGRSVARECRTWTGDAVEALFDGTPQSAGTVTRNRSEYGTIFLSTIIRRNTQ
;
A
#
# COMPACT_ATOMS: atom_id res chain seq x y z
N MET A 1 -17.90 50.13 -20.58
CA MET A 1 -17.70 49.26 -19.39
C MET A 1 -17.89 47.75 -19.65
N MET A 2 -18.40 47.30 -20.81
CA MET A 2 -18.57 45.85 -21.08
C MET A 2 -17.28 45.07 -21.40
N GLY A 3 -16.23 45.71 -21.94
CA GLY A 3 -14.98 45.01 -22.29
C GLY A 3 -14.19 44.46 -21.09
N LEU A 4 -14.31 45.09 -19.91
CA LEU A 4 -13.66 44.62 -18.69
C LEU A 4 -14.28 43.31 -18.16
N ALA A 5 -15.57 43.09 -18.40
CA ALA A 5 -16.25 41.86 -17.98
C ALA A 5 -15.80 40.66 -18.82
N ILE A 6 -15.59 40.82 -20.13
CA ILE A 6 -15.10 39.76 -21.02
C ILE A 6 -13.66 39.38 -20.67
N LEU A 7 -12.82 40.36 -20.34
CA LEU A 7 -11.43 40.13 -19.94
C LEU A 7 -11.35 39.41 -18.58
N ALA A 8 -12.24 39.76 -17.63
CA ALA A 8 -12.34 39.08 -16.34
C ALA A 8 -12.80 37.62 -16.46
N VAL A 9 -13.81 37.32 -17.31
CA VAL A 9 -14.26 35.94 -17.56
C VAL A 9 -13.16 35.10 -18.23
N GLY A 10 -12.41 35.69 -19.17
CA GLY A 10 -11.25 35.04 -19.79
C GLY A 10 -10.13 34.71 -18.78
N ALA A 11 -9.81 35.65 -17.88
CA ALA A 11 -8.79 35.43 -16.85
C ALA A 11 -9.18 34.33 -15.85
N VAL A 12 -10.45 34.28 -15.42
CA VAL A 12 -10.95 33.21 -14.54
C VAL A 12 -10.91 31.84 -15.23
N GLY A 13 -11.22 31.79 -16.53
CA GLY A 13 -11.07 30.58 -17.35
C GLY A 13 -9.64 30.04 -17.37
N ILE A 14 -8.64 30.91 -17.58
CA ILE A 14 -7.23 30.49 -17.62
C ILE A 14 -6.75 30.01 -16.24
N VAL A 15 -7.08 30.74 -15.17
CA VAL A 15 -6.67 30.36 -13.80
C VAL A 15 -7.30 29.03 -13.37
N SER A 16 -8.55 28.77 -13.74
CA SER A 16 -9.21 27.49 -13.45
C SER A 16 -8.59 26.32 -14.19
N LEU A 17 -8.24 26.49 -15.47
CA LEU A 17 -7.55 25.45 -16.26
C LEU A 17 -6.14 25.16 -15.72
N GLN A 18 -5.39 26.19 -15.33
CA GLN A 18 -4.08 26.02 -14.71
C GLN A 18 -4.17 25.22 -13.41
N ARG A 19 -5.16 25.52 -12.56
CA ARG A 19 -5.38 24.76 -11.32
C ARG A 19 -5.73 23.30 -11.59
N PHE A 20 -6.57 23.04 -12.59
CA PHE A 20 -6.93 21.67 -12.98
C PHE A 20 -5.73 20.89 -13.52
N ALA A 21 -4.91 21.51 -14.37
CA ALA A 21 -3.70 20.88 -14.91
C ALA A 21 -2.69 20.53 -13.80
N VAL A 22 -2.49 21.44 -12.83
CA VAL A 22 -1.60 21.18 -11.67
C VAL A 22 -2.12 20.02 -10.82
N MET A 23 -3.43 19.99 -10.51
CA MET A 23 -4.03 18.88 -9.75
C MET A 23 -3.96 17.54 -10.48
N GLY A 24 -4.19 17.54 -11.80
CA GLY A 24 -4.07 16.34 -12.63
C GLY A 24 -2.64 15.77 -12.64
N THR A 25 -1.64 16.65 -12.75
CA THR A 25 -0.22 16.26 -12.76
C THR A 25 0.22 15.66 -11.42
N MET A 26 -0.22 16.24 -10.29
CA MET A 26 0.07 15.70 -8.95
C MET A 26 -0.56 14.32 -8.73
N THR A 27 -1.83 14.15 -9.11
CA THR A 27 -2.53 12.87 -8.98
C THR A 27 -1.85 11.78 -9.82
N SER A 28 -1.45 12.11 -11.05
CA SER A 28 -0.70 11.19 -11.92
C SER A 28 0.63 10.76 -11.30
N ARG A 29 1.41 11.71 -10.74
CA ARG A 29 2.67 11.40 -10.05
C ARG A 29 2.47 10.50 -8.84
N HIS A 30 1.45 10.78 -8.02
CA HIS A 30 1.12 9.90 -6.89
C HIS A 30 0.75 8.50 -7.37
N ILE A 31 -0.06 8.35 -8.40
CA ILE A 31 -0.42 7.03 -8.94
C ILE A 31 0.80 6.27 -9.43
N THR A 32 1.70 6.90 -10.17
CA THR A 32 2.93 6.26 -10.67
C THR A 32 3.85 5.85 -9.51
N ASN A 33 4.10 6.75 -8.55
CA ASN A 33 4.98 6.46 -7.43
C ASN A 33 4.41 5.40 -6.49
N VAL A 34 3.11 5.44 -6.22
CA VAL A 34 2.44 4.41 -5.41
C VAL A 34 2.51 3.07 -6.12
N THR A 35 2.24 3.02 -7.44
CA THR A 35 2.37 1.78 -8.23
C THR A 35 3.78 1.21 -8.13
N ASN A 36 4.81 2.05 -8.25
CA ASN A 36 6.21 1.61 -8.12
C ASN A 36 6.51 1.09 -6.70
N ALA A 37 6.00 1.75 -5.66
CA ALA A 37 6.14 1.29 -4.27
C ALA A 37 5.44 -0.05 -4.04
N THR A 38 4.20 -0.21 -4.51
CA THR A 38 3.44 -1.47 -4.43
C THR A 38 4.12 -2.58 -5.21
N ALA A 39 4.62 -2.30 -6.41
CA ALA A 39 5.38 -3.25 -7.23
C ALA A 39 6.68 -3.67 -6.51
N SER A 40 7.41 -2.72 -5.92
CA SER A 40 8.64 -3.05 -5.15
C SER A 40 8.35 -3.97 -3.96
N MET A 41 7.19 -3.81 -3.31
CA MET A 41 6.76 -4.69 -2.23
C MET A 41 6.43 -6.10 -2.74
N LEU A 42 5.80 -6.19 -3.92
CA LEU A 42 5.57 -7.47 -4.58
C LEU A 42 6.88 -8.16 -4.96
N GLU A 43 7.87 -7.42 -5.47
CA GLU A 43 9.19 -7.98 -5.80
C GLU A 43 9.96 -8.44 -4.56
N ARG A 44 9.77 -7.78 -3.41
CA ARG A 44 10.33 -8.29 -2.14
C ARG A 44 9.72 -9.62 -1.74
N MET A 45 8.40 -9.74 -1.86
CA MET A 45 7.71 -10.99 -1.56
C MET A 45 8.00 -12.08 -2.60
N SER A 46 8.22 -11.74 -3.87
CA SER A 46 8.66 -12.69 -4.89
C SER A 46 10.07 -13.22 -4.60
N ALA A 47 10.99 -12.34 -4.17
CA ALA A 47 12.32 -12.72 -3.73
C ALA A 47 12.29 -13.60 -2.47
N GLU A 48 11.44 -13.29 -1.48
CA GLU A 48 11.22 -14.14 -0.31
C GLU A 48 10.64 -15.52 -0.69
N ALA A 49 9.75 -15.57 -1.68
CA ALA A 49 9.17 -16.84 -2.15
C ALA A 49 10.20 -17.80 -2.75
N VAL A 50 11.32 -17.30 -3.30
CA VAL A 50 12.42 -18.16 -3.80
C VAL A 50 13.10 -18.91 -2.65
N LEU A 51 13.15 -18.31 -1.46
CA LEU A 51 13.69 -18.92 -0.25
C LEU A 51 12.67 -19.87 0.41
N TRP A 52 11.40 -19.82 0.01
CA TRP A 52 10.36 -20.67 0.57
C TRP A 52 10.58 -22.12 0.17
N THR A 53 11.12 -22.86 1.13
CA THR A 53 11.49 -24.26 1.01
C THR A 53 11.02 -24.98 2.27
N ASP A 54 10.25 -26.05 2.11
CA ASP A 54 9.64 -26.83 3.20
C ASP A 54 10.45 -28.10 3.50
N ASN A 55 11.78 -28.05 3.31
CA ASN A 55 12.62 -29.13 3.83
C ASN A 55 12.78 -28.91 5.34
N SER A 56 12.80 -29.98 6.13
CA SER A 56 12.79 -29.94 7.61
C SER A 56 13.99 -29.22 8.26
N THR A 57 14.91 -28.68 7.45
CA THR A 57 16.11 -27.93 7.85
C THR A 57 16.17 -26.52 7.26
N SER A 58 15.18 -26.09 6.46
CA SER A 58 15.20 -24.82 5.71
C SER A 58 14.15 -23.82 6.21
N LEU A 59 14.38 -22.55 5.87
CA LEU A 59 13.55 -21.39 6.24
C LEU A 59 12.07 -21.63 5.85
N SER A 60 11.25 -21.94 6.86
CA SER A 60 9.80 -22.02 6.69
C SER A 60 9.26 -20.62 6.37
N ALA A 61 8.09 -20.57 5.72
CA ALA A 61 7.42 -19.30 5.43
C ALA A 61 7.31 -18.40 6.67
N ALA A 62 7.18 -18.96 7.88
CA ALA A 62 7.10 -18.23 9.14
C ALA A 62 8.33 -17.37 9.49
N THR A 63 9.50 -17.68 8.91
CA THR A 63 10.75 -16.93 9.14
C THR A 63 10.94 -15.74 8.20
N MET A 64 10.07 -15.59 7.20
CA MET A 64 10.16 -14.52 6.21
C MET A 64 9.57 -13.22 6.75
N PRO A 65 10.25 -12.07 6.58
CA PRO A 65 9.86 -10.84 7.26
C PRO A 65 8.57 -10.22 6.72
N THR A 66 8.22 -10.43 5.45
CA THR A 66 6.99 -9.86 4.88
C THR A 66 5.96 -10.94 4.56
N LEU A 67 6.37 -12.05 3.96
CA LEU A 67 5.46 -13.12 3.57
C LEU A 67 5.00 -13.98 4.75
N GLY A 68 5.85 -14.18 5.76
CA GLY A 68 5.57 -15.04 6.91
C GLY A 68 4.39 -14.58 7.76
N PRO A 69 4.39 -13.33 8.26
CA PRO A 69 3.25 -12.78 8.99
C PRO A 69 1.94 -12.80 8.19
N ALA A 70 2.02 -12.59 6.87
CA ALA A 70 0.86 -12.60 5.99
C ALA A 70 0.27 -14.02 5.79
N LEU A 71 1.12 -15.05 5.75
CA LEU A 71 0.69 -16.44 5.65
C LEU A 71 0.29 -17.05 7.00
N ALA A 72 0.80 -16.53 8.12
CA ALA A 72 0.38 -16.92 9.46
C ALA A 72 -1.08 -16.50 9.74
N ASN A 73 -1.45 -15.29 9.32
CA ASN A 73 -2.81 -14.74 9.47
C ASN A 73 -3.52 -14.69 8.11
N GLN A 74 -3.80 -15.86 7.54
CA GLN A 74 -4.34 -15.99 6.19
C GLN A 74 -5.60 -15.16 5.97
N GLY A 75 -5.68 -14.50 4.82
CA GLY A 75 -6.86 -13.74 4.41
C GLY A 75 -7.07 -12.41 5.15
N GLN A 76 -6.22 -12.10 6.13
CA GLN A 76 -6.26 -10.82 6.84
C GLN A 76 -5.24 -9.85 6.27
N TRP A 77 -5.60 -8.56 6.29
CA TRP A 77 -4.66 -7.50 5.92
C TRP A 77 -3.68 -7.26 7.06
N GLN A 78 -2.41 -7.52 6.79
CA GLN A 78 -1.32 -7.34 7.72
C GLN A 78 -0.47 -6.12 7.33
N ARG A 79 0.13 -5.51 8.35
CA ARG A 79 1.08 -4.40 8.20
C ARG A 79 2.50 -4.98 8.21
N PRO A 80 3.24 -4.94 7.09
CA PRO A 80 4.62 -5.41 7.07
C PRO A 80 5.51 -4.46 7.90
N THR A 81 6.66 -4.94 8.40
CA THR A 81 7.60 -4.09 9.17
C THR A 81 8.03 -2.88 8.35
N ILE A 82 8.47 -3.13 7.11
CA ILE A 82 8.76 -2.07 6.13
C ILE A 82 7.48 -1.79 5.35
N ARG A 83 6.81 -0.68 5.69
CA ARG A 83 5.50 -0.33 5.13
C ARG A 83 5.37 1.11 4.67
N GLY A 84 6.22 2.00 5.16
CA GLY A 84 6.26 3.39 4.72
C GLY A 84 7.17 3.53 3.50
N PHE A 85 6.80 4.43 2.60
CA PHE A 85 7.70 4.90 1.55
C PHE A 85 7.75 6.42 1.61
N LEU A 86 8.97 6.94 1.62
CA LEU A 86 9.25 8.37 1.52
C LEU A 86 8.93 8.87 0.10
N ILE A 87 8.86 10.19 -0.07
CA ILE A 87 8.57 10.83 -1.37
C ILE A 87 9.62 10.46 -2.44
N ASP A 88 10.87 10.24 -2.03
CA ASP A 88 11.97 9.80 -2.89
C ASP A 88 11.90 8.30 -3.26
N GLY A 89 10.91 7.57 -2.74
CA GLY A 89 10.74 6.13 -2.95
C GLY A 89 11.53 5.27 -1.96
N SER A 90 12.25 5.87 -1.02
CA SER A 90 13.01 5.14 -0.02
C SER A 90 12.07 4.43 0.96
N PRO A 91 12.24 3.12 1.19
CA PRO A 91 11.44 2.38 2.17
C PRO A 91 11.81 2.82 3.58
N ILE A 92 10.81 2.97 4.45
CA ILE A 92 10.98 3.29 5.87
C ILE A 92 10.11 2.36 6.72
N ASP A 93 10.65 1.97 7.86
CA ASP A 93 9.87 1.32 8.90
C ASP A 93 8.93 2.36 9.52
N ALA A 94 7.62 2.15 9.40
CA ALA A 94 6.68 3.13 9.90
C ALA A 94 6.45 3.07 11.42
N ASP A 95 7.00 2.06 12.12
CA ASP A 95 7.11 2.10 13.59
C ASP A 95 8.25 3.03 14.03
N ALA A 96 9.31 3.15 13.22
CA ALA A 96 10.41 4.07 13.46
C ALA A 96 10.15 5.49 12.94
N ALA A 97 9.25 5.65 11.97
CA ALA A 97 8.92 6.94 11.39
C ALA A 97 8.21 7.84 12.40
N ALA A 98 8.65 9.10 12.56
CA ALA A 98 7.97 10.13 13.33
C ALA A 98 6.79 10.74 12.54
N ASP A 99 5.86 11.40 13.24
CA ASP A 99 4.65 11.97 12.62
C ASP A 99 4.96 13.06 11.57
N ASN A 100 6.12 13.69 11.70
CA ASN A 100 6.64 14.73 10.80
C ASN A 100 7.51 14.16 9.67
N ASP A 101 7.78 12.86 9.64
CA ASP A 101 8.55 12.27 8.54
C ASP A 101 7.76 12.33 7.24
N PRO A 102 8.42 12.58 6.09
CA PRO A 102 7.76 12.75 4.79
C PRO A 102 7.36 11.39 4.18
N VAL A 103 6.62 10.57 4.93
CA VAL A 103 6.06 9.29 4.47
C VAL A 103 4.88 9.57 3.55
N ALA A 104 5.04 9.27 2.27
CA ALA A 104 4.04 9.53 1.24
C ALA A 104 3.04 8.38 1.10
N TYR A 105 3.48 7.15 1.34
CA TYR A 105 2.71 5.95 1.03
C TYR A 105 2.81 4.92 2.17
N CYS A 106 1.70 4.25 2.46
CA CYS A 106 1.65 3.11 3.38
C CYS A 106 1.19 1.86 2.62
N SER A 107 1.84 0.72 2.83
CA SER A 107 1.47 -0.55 2.19
C SER A 107 1.00 -1.59 3.20
N HIS A 108 -0.07 -2.31 2.88
CA HIS A 108 -0.57 -3.47 3.61
C HIS A 108 -0.54 -4.69 2.70
N VAL A 109 -0.27 -5.86 3.28
CA VAL A 109 -0.15 -7.13 2.57
C VAL A 109 -1.14 -8.14 3.11
N ARG A 110 -1.67 -8.99 2.24
CA ARG A 110 -2.52 -10.11 2.58
C ARG A 110 -2.07 -11.31 1.77
N ALA A 111 -1.99 -12.48 2.39
CA ALA A 111 -1.67 -13.72 1.69
C ALA A 111 -2.67 -14.83 2.03
N VAL A 112 -2.90 -15.72 1.08
CA VAL A 112 -3.76 -16.90 1.23
C VAL A 112 -3.10 -18.07 0.52
N PHE A 113 -2.96 -19.22 1.18
CA PHE A 113 -2.43 -20.41 0.53
C PHE A 113 -3.39 -20.92 -0.56
N LEU A 114 -2.82 -21.32 -1.69
CA LEU A 114 -3.50 -22.06 -2.73
C LEU A 114 -3.20 -23.54 -2.50
N GLY A 115 -3.95 -24.17 -1.60
CA GLY A 115 -3.78 -25.56 -1.18
C GLY A 115 -3.90 -25.74 0.33
N ASN A 116 -3.66 -26.94 0.84
CA ASN A 116 -3.69 -27.22 2.28
C ASN A 116 -2.28 -27.07 2.86
N PRO A 117 -2.00 -26.05 3.69
CA PRO A 117 -0.67 -25.86 4.28
C PRO A 117 -0.32 -26.93 5.32
N SER A 118 -1.32 -27.61 5.90
CA SER A 118 -1.14 -28.67 6.88
C SER A 118 -1.01 -30.06 6.27
N ALA A 119 -1.21 -30.18 4.94
CA ALA A 119 -1.08 -31.45 4.24
C ALA A 119 0.38 -31.74 3.90
N THR A 120 0.75 -33.03 3.97
CA THR A 120 2.06 -33.53 3.53
C THR A 120 1.93 -34.19 2.15
N GLY A 121 2.95 -34.04 1.30
CA GLY A 121 2.97 -34.65 -0.03
C GLY A 121 2.27 -33.79 -1.12
N PRO A 122 1.60 -34.40 -2.12
CA PRO A 122 1.12 -33.70 -3.32
C PRO A 122 -0.03 -32.71 -3.07
N THR A 123 -0.64 -32.74 -1.89
CA THR A 123 -1.73 -31.85 -1.47
C THR A 123 -1.24 -30.66 -0.63
N GLN A 124 0.06 -30.59 -0.35
CA GLN A 124 0.68 -29.47 0.35
C GLN A 124 0.53 -28.17 -0.45
N ALA A 125 0.36 -27.05 0.25
CA ALA A 125 0.32 -25.74 -0.38
C ALA A 125 1.65 -25.43 -1.09
N THR A 126 1.63 -25.43 -2.43
CA THR A 126 2.79 -25.13 -3.28
C THR A 126 2.75 -23.70 -3.84
N ALA A 127 1.67 -22.97 -3.59
CA ALA A 127 1.51 -21.59 -4.03
C ALA A 127 0.71 -20.79 -2.99
N ALA A 128 0.86 -19.48 -3.05
CA ALA A 128 0.04 -18.54 -2.29
C ALA A 128 -0.37 -17.38 -3.17
N ARG A 129 -1.62 -16.93 -3.03
CA ARG A 129 -2.08 -15.65 -3.56
C ARG A 129 -1.63 -14.57 -2.61
N VAL A 130 -0.99 -13.54 -3.14
CA VAL A 130 -0.51 -12.39 -2.39
C VAL A 130 -1.14 -11.13 -2.96
N GLU A 131 -1.63 -10.29 -2.07
CA GLU A 131 -2.30 -9.05 -2.38
C GLU A 131 -1.62 -7.93 -1.61
N VAL A 132 -1.30 -6.84 -2.30
CA VAL A 132 -0.74 -5.63 -1.72
C VAL A 132 -1.68 -4.49 -2.02
N ARG A 133 -2.00 -3.72 -0.99
CA ARG A 133 -2.66 -2.44 -1.16
C ARG A 133 -1.76 -1.34 -0.63
N SER A 134 -1.63 -0.27 -1.38
CA SER A 134 -0.91 0.92 -0.94
C SER A 134 -1.83 2.12 -1.00
N PHE A 135 -1.84 2.91 0.06
CA PHE A 135 -2.68 4.09 0.17
C PHE A 135 -1.86 5.35 0.43
N TYR A 136 -2.43 6.48 0.02
CA TYR A 136 -1.77 7.79 0.05
C TYR A 136 -2.79 8.90 0.24
N ALA A 137 -2.40 10.00 0.85
CA ALA A 137 -3.26 11.17 0.97
C ALA A 137 -3.28 11.95 -0.35
N LYS A 138 -4.46 12.21 -0.92
CA LYS A 138 -4.61 12.98 -2.17
C LYS A 138 -4.13 14.42 -2.05
N THR A 139 -4.09 14.94 -0.82
CA THR A 139 -3.59 16.29 -0.52
C THR A 139 -2.07 16.39 -0.56
N GLY A 140 -1.35 15.26 -0.64
CA GLY A 140 0.12 15.23 -0.62
C GLY A 140 0.74 15.36 0.77
N ARG A 141 -0.06 15.37 1.84
CA ARG A 141 0.44 15.36 3.22
C ARG A 141 1.11 14.02 3.57
N SER A 142 1.93 14.03 4.62
CA SER A 142 2.45 12.79 5.19
C SER A 142 1.33 11.90 5.74
N VAL A 143 1.51 10.59 5.55
CA VAL A 143 0.68 9.51 6.09
C VAL A 143 1.41 8.69 7.15
N ALA A 144 2.52 9.20 7.70
CA ALA A 144 3.35 8.49 8.68
C ALA A 144 2.53 8.00 9.89
N ARG A 145 1.66 8.87 10.41
CA ARG A 145 0.79 8.53 11.54
C ARG A 145 -0.18 7.42 11.18
N GLU A 146 -0.85 7.51 10.03
CA GLU A 146 -1.76 6.48 9.53
C GLU A 146 -1.03 5.14 9.34
N CYS A 147 0.18 5.14 8.77
CA CYS A 147 0.99 3.94 8.65
C CYS A 147 1.28 3.29 10.01
N ARG A 148 1.40 4.07 11.09
CA ARG A 148 1.67 3.57 12.45
C ARG A 148 0.41 3.13 13.17
N THR A 149 -0.70 3.85 13.03
CA THR A 149 -1.90 3.62 13.84
C THR A 149 -2.92 2.69 13.20
N TRP A 150 -3.03 2.68 11.87
CA TRP A 150 -4.12 1.97 11.20
C TRP A 150 -3.79 0.50 10.93
N THR A 151 -4.59 -0.39 11.49
CA THR A 151 -4.52 -1.83 11.21
C THR A 151 -5.10 -2.13 9.82
N GLY A 152 -4.97 -3.39 9.40
CA GLY A 152 -5.64 -3.87 8.20
C GLY A 152 -7.14 -3.60 8.21
N ASP A 153 -7.80 -3.96 9.30
CA ASP A 153 -9.24 -3.80 9.47
C ASP A 153 -9.67 -2.33 9.50
N ALA A 154 -8.88 -1.46 10.15
CA ALA A 154 -9.16 -0.03 10.16
C ALA A 154 -9.15 0.57 8.74
N VAL A 155 -8.16 0.19 7.92
CA VAL A 155 -8.09 0.65 6.53
C VAL A 155 -9.23 0.07 5.68
N GLU A 156 -9.65 -1.16 5.94
CA GLU A 156 -10.80 -1.76 5.26
C GLU A 156 -12.09 -1.01 5.63
N ALA A 157 -12.33 -0.78 6.92
CA ALA A 157 -13.45 0.02 7.40
C ALA A 157 -13.45 1.44 6.82
N LEU A 158 -12.28 2.07 6.67
CA LEU A 158 -12.15 3.37 5.99
C LEU A 158 -12.63 3.29 4.54
N PHE A 159 -12.22 2.26 3.80
CA PHE A 159 -12.62 2.08 2.41
C PHE A 159 -14.09 1.67 2.27
N ASP A 160 -14.69 1.07 3.28
CA ASP A 160 -16.13 0.83 3.38
C ASP A 160 -16.93 2.09 3.77
N GLY A 161 -16.24 3.20 4.03
CA GLY A 161 -16.86 4.51 4.29
C GLY A 161 -17.00 4.84 5.77
N THR A 162 -16.44 4.02 6.67
CA THR A 162 -16.41 4.30 8.12
C THR A 162 -15.20 5.17 8.45
N PRO A 163 -15.37 6.41 8.92
CA PRO A 163 -14.24 7.29 9.24
C PRO A 163 -13.30 6.66 10.27
N GLN A 164 -11.99 6.87 10.09
CA GLN A 164 -10.97 6.33 10.99
C GLN A 164 -10.15 7.44 11.65
N SER A 165 -9.80 7.24 12.91
CA SER A 165 -8.98 8.19 13.66
C SER A 165 -7.49 7.91 13.45
N ALA A 166 -6.73 8.94 13.09
CA ALA A 166 -5.27 8.94 13.08
C ALA A 166 -4.78 9.88 14.19
N GLY A 167 -4.69 9.34 15.42
CA GLY A 167 -4.50 10.14 16.63
C GLY A 167 -5.76 10.96 16.94
N THR A 168 -5.64 12.28 17.02
CA THR A 168 -6.75 13.21 17.34
C THR A 168 -7.59 13.63 16.12
N VAL A 169 -7.21 13.21 14.91
CA VAL A 169 -7.87 13.63 13.67
C VAL A 169 -8.65 12.47 13.07
N THR A 170 -9.95 12.68 12.87
CA THR A 170 -10.80 11.76 12.11
C THR A 170 -10.62 11.98 10.62
N ARG A 171 -10.45 10.90 9.87
CA ARG A 171 -10.15 10.90 8.44
C ARG A 171 -11.21 10.15 7.66
N ASN A 172 -11.51 10.66 6.46
CA ASN A 172 -12.52 10.07 5.58
C ASN A 172 -11.88 9.40 4.35
N ARG A 173 -12.60 8.45 3.75
CA ARG A 173 -12.20 7.77 2.49
C ARG A 173 -11.84 8.75 1.37
N SER A 174 -12.57 9.85 1.26
CA SER A 174 -12.42 10.83 0.17
C SER A 174 -11.02 11.46 0.14
N GLU A 175 -10.33 11.53 1.29
CA GLU A 175 -8.98 12.08 1.44
C GLU A 175 -7.89 11.18 0.86
N TYR A 176 -8.17 9.89 0.59
CA TYR A 176 -7.15 8.93 0.20
C TYR A 176 -7.34 8.37 -1.20
N GLY A 177 -6.21 8.15 -1.87
CA GLY A 177 -6.11 7.25 -3.00
C GLY A 177 -5.59 5.89 -2.54
N THR A 178 -5.95 4.84 -3.26
CA THR A 178 -5.51 3.46 -2.99
C THR A 178 -5.19 2.77 -4.31
N ILE A 179 -4.18 1.92 -4.29
CA ILE A 179 -3.80 1.04 -5.39
C ILE A 179 -3.76 -0.38 -4.85
N PHE A 180 -4.34 -1.30 -5.60
CA PHE A 180 -4.34 -2.73 -5.29
C PHE A 180 -3.58 -3.47 -6.38
N LEU A 181 -2.63 -4.31 -5.97
CA LEU A 181 -1.98 -5.27 -6.85
C LEU A 181 -2.08 -6.65 -6.22
N SER A 182 -2.21 -7.67 -7.07
CA SER A 182 -2.23 -9.06 -6.62
C SER A 182 -1.37 -9.91 -7.53
N THR A 183 -0.72 -10.92 -6.96
CA THR A 183 0.07 -11.91 -7.68
C THR A 183 -0.10 -13.28 -7.06
N ILE A 184 0.40 -14.30 -7.76
CA ILE A 184 0.54 -15.64 -7.22
C ILE A 184 2.03 -15.94 -7.12
N ILE A 185 2.49 -16.23 -5.92
CA ILE A 185 3.84 -16.73 -5.68
C ILE A 185 3.79 -18.24 -5.55
N ARG A 186 4.85 -18.90 -6.02
CA ARG A 186 5.01 -20.35 -5.91
C ARG A 186 6.17 -20.65 -4.97
N ARG A 187 6.01 -21.71 -4.20
CA ARG A 187 7.08 -22.31 -3.41
C ARG A 187 8.16 -22.81 -4.35
N ASN A 188 9.42 -22.71 -3.90
CA ASN A 188 10.52 -23.33 -4.60
C ASN A 188 10.48 -24.86 -4.36
N THR A 189 10.11 -25.61 -5.40
CA THR A 189 10.17 -27.08 -5.40
C THR A 189 11.49 -27.49 -6.04
N GLN A 190 12.52 -27.72 -5.23
CA GLN A 190 13.71 -28.46 -5.66
C GLN A 190 13.46 -29.96 -5.62
#